data_AF-A0A2V9APQ3-F1
#
_entry.id   AF-A0A2V9APQ3-F1
#
_cell.length_a   1.000
_cell.length_b   1.000
_cell.length_c   1.000
_cell.angle_alpha   90.00
_cell.angle_beta   90.00
_cell.angle_gamma   90.00
#
_symmetry.space_group_name_H-M   'P 1'
#
loop_
_entity.id
_entity.type
_entity.pdbx_description
1 polymer ?
#
loop_
_entity_poly.entity_id
_entity_poly.type
_entity_poly.pdbx_seq_one_letter_code
_entity_poly.pdbx_strand_id
1 'polypeptide(L)'
;MGVGKFGVAEWIHESSNDVLHVEEGALYAALHWLEWKGLLSAEWGASENNRRAKYYSLTAAGRKKLAEEAEYGRRMSGAMARAMQVA
;
A
#
# COMPACT_ATOMS: atom_id res chain seq x y z
N MET A 1 -6.91 0.46 13.35
CA MET A 1 -7.13 1.76 12.67
C MET A 1 -7.15 1.48 11.19
N GLY A 2 -8.31 1.57 10.54
CA GLY A 2 -8.43 1.41 9.10
C GLY A 2 -8.18 2.75 8.41
N VAL A 3 -7.28 2.78 7.43
CA VAL A 3 -7.11 3.93 6.54
C VAL A 3 -8.12 3.83 5.39
N GLY A 4 -8.84 4.92 5.14
CA GLY A 4 -9.69 5.05 3.95
C GLY A 4 -8.83 5.17 2.68
N LYS A 5 -9.44 5.02 1.50
CA LYS A 5 -8.72 5.01 0.21
C LYS A 5 -7.83 6.24 -0.04
N PHE A 6 -8.31 7.44 0.29
CA PHE A 6 -7.53 8.68 0.21
C PHE A 6 -6.34 8.68 1.17
N GLY A 7 -6.52 8.12 2.37
CA GLY A 7 -5.44 8.02 3.36
C GLY A 7 -4.33 7.04 2.96
N VAL A 8 -4.56 6.12 2.01
CA VAL A 8 -3.48 5.23 1.53
C VAL A 8 -2.55 5.96 0.55
N ALA A 9 -3.10 6.77 -0.37
CA ALA A 9 -2.28 7.56 -1.30
C ALA A 9 -1.42 8.58 -0.54
N GLU A 10 -2.07 9.35 0.33
CA GLU A 10 -1.44 10.37 1.16
C GLU A 10 -0.35 9.76 2.06
N TRP A 11 -0.65 8.64 2.73
CA TRP A 11 0.34 7.94 3.53
C TRP A 11 1.56 7.47 2.72
N ILE A 12 1.39 7.02 1.47
CA ILE A 12 2.53 6.63 0.61
C ILE A 12 3.38 7.86 0.26
N HIS A 13 2.75 8.97 -0.10
CA HIS A 13 3.45 10.22 -0.42
C HIS A 13 4.26 10.70 0.78
N GLU A 14 3.62 10.86 1.94
CA GLU A 14 4.25 11.31 3.19
C GLU A 14 5.37 10.37 3.65
N SER A 15 5.12 9.05 3.65
CA SER A 15 6.09 8.06 4.13
C SER A 15 7.31 7.92 3.22
N SER A 16 7.21 8.40 1.97
CA SER A 16 8.29 8.33 0.98
C SER A 16 9.01 9.67 0.77
N ASN A 17 8.69 10.71 1.56
CA ASN A 17 9.16 12.07 1.32
C ASN A 17 8.92 12.52 -0.14
N ASP A 18 7.71 12.27 -0.64
CA ASP A 18 7.28 12.62 -2.01
C ASP A 18 8.08 11.92 -3.13
N VAL A 19 8.90 10.90 -2.83
CA VAL A 19 9.61 10.15 -3.87
C VAL A 19 8.68 9.20 -4.61
N LEU A 20 7.73 8.57 -3.89
CA LEU A 20 6.77 7.64 -4.47
C LEU A 20 5.44 8.34 -4.71
N HIS A 21 5.15 8.64 -5.98
CA HIS A 21 3.86 9.13 -6.41
C HIS A 21 3.01 8.00 -6.98
N VAL A 22 1.86 7.77 -6.37
CA VAL A 22 0.86 6.81 -6.87
C VAL A 22 -0.37 7.58 -7.37
N GLU A 23 -0.69 7.37 -8.65
CA GLU A 23 -1.91 7.88 -9.26
C GLU A 23 -3.15 7.25 -8.63
N GLU A 24 -4.19 8.05 -8.39
CA GLU A 24 -5.39 7.60 -7.68
C GLU A 24 -6.07 6.41 -8.39
N GLY A 25 -6.19 6.48 -9.72
CA GLY A 25 -6.77 5.41 -10.53
C GLY A 25 -6.00 4.09 -10.43
N ALA A 26 -4.66 4.17 -10.43
CA ALA A 26 -3.80 3.00 -10.28
C ALA A 26 -3.89 2.41 -8.87
N LEU A 27 -3.97 3.27 -7.84
CA LEU A 27 -4.16 2.82 -6.46
C LEU A 27 -5.48 2.07 -6.29
N TYR A 28 -6.57 2.59 -6.84
CA TYR A 28 -7.87 1.91 -6.77
C TYR A 28 -7.82 0.54 -7.43
N ALA A 29 -7.25 0.44 -8.63
CA ALA A 29 -7.11 -0.84 -9.33
C ALA A 29 -6.27 -1.84 -8.52
N ALA A 30 -5.16 -1.39 -7.91
CA ALA A 30 -4.32 -2.21 -7.07
C ALA A 30 -5.05 -2.69 -5.80
N LEU A 31 -5.76 -1.81 -5.10
CA LEU A 31 -6.55 -2.17 -3.91
C LEU A 31 -7.64 -3.20 -4.24
N HIS A 32 -8.33 -3.01 -5.37
CA HIS A 32 -9.33 -3.97 -5.85
C HIS A 32 -8.70 -5.34 -6.18
N TRP A 33 -7.52 -5.36 -6.80
CA TRP A 33 -6.83 -6.59 -7.12
C TRP A 33 -6.31 -7.33 -5.88
N LEU A 34 -5.80 -6.60 -4.89
CA LEU A 34 -5.36 -7.16 -3.61
C LEU A 34 -6.53 -7.71 -2.79
N GLU A 35 -7.68 -7.04 -2.83
CA GLU A 35 -8.94 -7.53 -2.25
C GLU A 35 -9.42 -8.80 -2.96
N TRP A 36 -9.44 -8.81 -4.30
CA TRP A 36 -9.82 -9.98 -5.10
C TRP A 36 -8.93 -11.20 -4.84
N LYS A 37 -7.64 -10.97 -4.59
CA LYS A 37 -6.68 -12.00 -4.18
C LYS A 37 -6.81 -12.45 -2.72
N GLY A 38 -7.73 -11.87 -1.94
CA GLY A 38 -7.90 -12.17 -0.52
C GLY A 38 -6.74 -11.68 0.37
N LEU A 39 -5.90 -10.78 -0.13
CA LEU A 39 -4.80 -10.18 0.63
C LEU A 39 -5.30 -9.00 1.47
N LEU A 40 -6.39 -8.35 1.04
CA LEU A 40 -7.10 -7.34 1.80
C LEU A 40 -8.54 -7.79 2.08
N SER A 41 -9.03 -7.51 3.28
CA SER A 41 -10.46 -7.41 3.56
C SER A 41 -10.89 -5.96 3.42
N ALA A 42 -12.16 -5.74 3.15
CA ALA A 42 -12.68 -4.39 3.05
C ALA A 42 -14.09 -4.26 3.64
N GLU A 43 -14.30 -3.15 4.34
CA GLU A 43 -15.55 -2.84 5.04
C GLU A 43 -16.01 -1.44 4.70
N TRP A 44 -17.33 -1.27 4.57
CA TRP A 44 -17.92 0.05 4.39
C TRP A 44 -18.14 0.68 5.76
N GLY A 45 -17.56 1.86 5.99
CA GLY A 45 -17.75 2.66 7.20
C GLY A 45 -18.32 4.04 6.89
N ALA A 46 -18.85 4.70 7.91
CA ALA A 46 -19.24 6.10 7.84
C ALA A 46 -17.96 6.97 7.88
N SER A 47 -17.79 7.83 6.88
CA SER A 47 -16.80 8.92 6.89
C SER A 47 -17.37 10.12 7.65
N GLU A 48 -16.50 11.02 8.12
CA GLU A 48 -16.83 12.24 8.88
C GLU A 48 -17.92 13.11 8.26
N ASN A 49 -18.18 13.00 6.95
CA ASN A 49 -19.19 13.77 6.23
C ASN A 49 -20.39 12.94 5.73
N ASN A 50 -20.74 11.86 6.45
CA ASN A 50 -21.84 10.93 6.12
C ASN A 50 -21.72 10.28 4.72
N ARG A 51 -20.51 10.31 4.12
CA ARG A 51 -20.18 9.59 2.90
C ARG A 51 -19.72 8.18 3.27
N ARG A 52 -20.15 7.16 2.51
CA ARG A 52 -19.65 5.79 2.69
C ARG A 52 -18.22 5.70 2.17
N ALA A 53 -17.27 5.40 3.05
CA ALA A 53 -15.90 5.10 2.67
C ALA A 53 -15.65 3.59 2.80
N LYS A 54 -14.82 3.05 1.91
CA LYS A 54 -14.37 1.67 1.99
C LYS A 54 -13.02 1.65 2.69
N TYR A 55 -12.95 0.98 3.83
CA TYR A 55 -11.75 0.79 4.65
C TYR A 55 -11.16 -0.56 4.33
N TYR A 56 -9.84 -0.61 4.15
CA TYR A 56 -9.13 -1.85 3.85
C TYR A 56 -8.31 -2.29 5.07
N SER A 57 -8.17 -3.61 5.24
CA SER A 57 -7.34 -4.20 6.27
C SER A 57 -6.60 -5.41 5.71
N LEU A 58 -5.36 -5.63 6.14
CA LEU A 58 -4.60 -6.81 5.73
C LEU A 58 -5.21 -8.06 6.35
N THR A 59 -5.44 -9.08 5.52
CA THR A 59 -5.76 -10.43 6.00
C THR A 59 -4.51 -11.10 6.54
N ALA A 60 -4.64 -12.29 7.14
CA ALA A 60 -3.48 -13.09 7.53
C ALA A 60 -2.58 -13.43 6.31
N ALA A 61 -3.20 -13.77 5.17
CA ALA A 61 -2.49 -14.00 3.91
C ALA A 61 -1.82 -12.72 3.40
N GLY A 62 -2.51 -11.58 3.49
CA GLY A 62 -1.97 -10.26 3.16
C GLY A 62 -0.73 -9.90 3.97
N ARG A 63 -0.75 -10.11 5.29
CA ARG A 63 0.41 -9.85 6.16
C ARG A 63 1.60 -10.72 5.80
N LYS A 64 1.38 -12.01 5.53
CA LYS A 64 2.45 -12.92 5.09
C LYS A 64 3.05 -12.43 3.76
N LYS A 65 2.21 -12.15 2.78
CA LYS A 65 2.66 -11.66 1.46
C LYS A 65 3.42 -10.34 1.57
N LEU A 66 2.94 -9.41 2.39
CA LEU A 66 3.62 -8.14 2.63
C LEU A 66 5.03 -8.36 3.21
N ALA A 67 5.19 -9.28 4.15
CA ALA A 67 6.50 -9.58 4.73
C ALA A 67 7.49 -10.11 3.67
N GLU A 68 7.03 -11.02 2.81
CA GLU A 68 7.82 -11.57 1.69
C GLU A 68 8.24 -10.47 0.69
N GLU A 69 7.30 -9.65 0.24
CA GLU A 69 7.57 -8.56 -0.71
C GLU A 69 8.47 -7.48 -0.10
N ALA A 70 8.29 -7.17 1.19
CA ALA A 70 9.13 -6.19 1.88
C ALA A 70 10.57 -6.69 2.03
N GLU A 71 10.78 -7.99 2.28
CA GLU A 71 12.11 -8.59 2.31
C GLU A 71 12.78 -8.52 0.94
N TYR A 72 12.05 -8.89 -0.11
CA TYR A 72 12.53 -8.79 -1.49
C TYR A 72 12.91 -7.35 -1.85
N GLY A 73 12.03 -6.38 -1.54
CA GLY A 73 12.27 -4.96 -1.78
C GLY A 73 13.54 -4.45 -1.09
N ARG A 74 13.70 -4.72 0.21
CA ARG A 74 14.91 -4.34 0.96
C ARG A 74 16.19 -4.92 0.33
N ARG A 75 16.14 -6.19 -0.09
CA ARG A 75 17.28 -6.85 -0.74
C ARG A 75 17.63 -6.18 -2.07
N MET A 76 16.63 -5.84 -2.88
CA MET A 76 16.83 -5.19 -4.18
C MET A 76 17.38 -3.77 -4.04
N SER A 77 16.76 -2.95 -3.18
CA SER A 77 17.23 -1.59 -2.93
C SER A 77 18.66 -1.58 -2.38
N GLY A 78 19.01 -2.50 -1.49
CA GLY A 78 20.37 -2.64 -0.99
C GLY A 78 21.37 -3.06 -2.08
N ALA A 79 20.97 -3.92 -3.03
CA ALA A 79 21.82 -4.30 -4.15
C ALA A 79 22.06 -3.12 -5.11
N MET A 80 21.02 -2.35 -5.43
CA MET A 80 21.13 -1.13 -6.24
C MET A 80 22.04 -0.10 -5.59
N ALA A 81 21.84 0.17 -4.29
CA ALA A 81 22.67 1.12 -3.54
C ALA A 81 24.16 0.73 -3.58
N ARG A 82 24.49 -0.56 -3.41
CA ARG A 82 25.87 -1.03 -3.53
C ARG A 82 26.42 -0.89 -4.95
N ALA A 83 25.64 -1.20 -5.97
CA ALA A 83 26.08 -1.06 -7.37
C ALA A 83 26.43 0.40 -7.72
N MET A 84 25.65 1.36 -7.20
CA MET A 84 25.88 2.80 -7.42
C MET A 84 27.10 3.36 -6.67
N GLN A 85 27.62 2.67 -5.65
CA GLN A 85 28.82 3.09 -4.89
C GLN A 85 30.14 2.66 -5.54
N VAL A 86 30.07 1.77 -6.54
CA VAL A 86 31.26 1.20 -7.23
C VAL A 86 31.56 1.97 -8.54
N ALA A 87 30.81 3.03 -8.83
CA ALA A 87 31.05 3.98 -9.92
C ALA A 87 31.63 5.28 -9.37
#